data_AF-A0A261BR48-F1
#
_entry.id   AF-A0A261BR48-F1
#
_cell.length_a   1.000
_cell.length_b   1.000
_cell.length_c   1.000
_cell.angle_alpha   90.00
_cell.angle_beta   90.00
_cell.angle_gamma   90.00
#
_symmetry.space_group_name_H-M   'P 1'
#
loop_
_entity.id
_entity.type
_entity.pdbx_description
1 polymer ?
#
loop_
_entity_poly.entity_id
_entity_poly.type
_entity_poly.pdbx_seq_one_letter_code
_entity_poly.pdbx_strand_id
1 'polypeptide(L)'
;MDNNKSSSNSSPSTTVDEEALSVSQLPNPPPPVQFSRLVFNELAENLRVKEMEIREKFKLIDQLSQEFDEGNAEDRPGKWSMRVQLVEEVAESFKQWGQIAQTAKNAYKNNQQ
;
A
#
# COMPACT_ATOMS: atom_id res chain seq x y z
N MET A 1 34.68 74.79 -42.02
CA MET A 1 33.47 74.78 -42.85
C MET A 1 33.27 73.33 -43.29
N ASP A 2 32.48 72.58 -42.51
CA ASP A 2 31.05 72.30 -42.75
C ASP A 2 30.90 71.13 -43.74
N ASN A 3 30.62 69.92 -43.22
CA ASN A 3 29.28 69.32 -43.15
C ASN A 3 28.73 68.92 -44.54
N ASN A 4 28.63 67.61 -44.85
CA ASN A 4 27.32 66.94 -45.01
C ASN A 4 27.40 65.40 -45.21
N LYS A 5 26.33 64.76 -44.75
CA LYS A 5 25.95 63.33 -44.63
C LYS A 5 26.04 62.48 -45.91
N SER A 6 26.22 61.16 -45.74
CA SER A 6 25.14 60.22 -46.08
C SER A 6 25.24 58.88 -45.35
N SER A 7 24.06 58.42 -44.96
CA SER A 7 23.69 57.25 -44.17
C SER A 7 24.06 55.91 -44.83
N SER A 8 24.64 54.98 -44.04
CA SER A 8 24.55 53.55 -44.32
C SER A 8 24.19 52.79 -43.05
N ASN A 9 22.90 52.50 -42.92
CA ASN A 9 22.37 51.43 -42.08
C ASN A 9 22.95 50.10 -42.56
N SER A 10 23.58 49.33 -41.69
CA SER A 10 23.60 47.87 -41.80
C SER A 10 23.74 47.26 -40.41
N SER A 11 22.63 46.67 -39.97
CA SER A 11 22.46 45.93 -38.73
C SER A 11 23.45 44.77 -38.58
N PRO A 12 23.75 44.32 -37.35
CA PRO A 12 24.54 43.13 -37.12
C PRO A 12 23.69 41.91 -37.49
N SER A 13 24.11 41.13 -38.47
CA SER A 13 23.56 39.79 -38.72
C SER A 13 24.52 38.77 -38.12
N THR A 14 24.42 38.58 -36.81
CA THR A 14 25.06 37.45 -36.12
C THR A 14 24.24 36.21 -36.45
N THR A 15 24.73 35.39 -37.37
CA THR A 15 24.26 34.01 -37.55
C THR A 15 24.61 33.24 -36.29
N VAL A 16 23.63 33.07 -35.41
CA VAL A 16 23.69 32.07 -34.35
C VAL A 16 23.09 30.81 -34.94
N ASP A 17 23.95 29.82 -35.19
CA ASP A 17 23.57 28.44 -35.42
C ASP A 17 22.85 27.95 -34.15
N GLU A 18 21.53 28.12 -34.11
CA GLU A 18 20.68 27.50 -33.09
C GLU A 18 20.43 26.07 -33.54
N GLU A 19 21.42 25.24 -33.19
CA GLU A 19 21.36 23.79 -33.12
C GLU A 19 19.96 23.36 -32.67
N ALA A 20 19.27 22.63 -33.55
CA ALA A 20 17.94 22.10 -33.31
C ALA A 20 17.93 21.29 -32.02
N LEU A 21 17.51 21.94 -30.92
CA LEU A 21 17.16 21.32 -29.65
C LEU A 21 16.05 20.30 -29.93
N SER A 22 16.47 19.08 -30.24
CA SER A 22 15.63 17.90 -30.19
C SER A 22 15.20 17.75 -28.74
N VAL A 23 14.04 18.33 -28.43
CA VAL A 23 13.29 18.04 -27.22
C VAL A 23 12.87 16.58 -27.35
N SER A 24 13.74 15.68 -26.88
CA SER A 24 13.39 14.29 -26.61
C SER A 24 12.14 14.34 -25.74
N GLN A 25 11.01 13.98 -26.32
CA GLN A 25 9.74 13.85 -25.63
C GLN A 25 9.94 12.75 -24.59
N LEU A 26 10.23 13.17 -23.36
CA LEU A 26 10.23 12.28 -22.21
C LEU A 26 8.84 11.63 -22.19
N PRO A 27 8.71 10.30 -22.16
CA PRO A 27 7.41 9.66 -22.06
C PRO A 27 6.71 10.26 -20.83
N ASN A 28 5.49 10.76 -21.04
CA ASN A 28 4.70 11.31 -19.93
C ASN A 28 4.68 10.28 -18.79
N PRO A 29 4.95 10.71 -17.54
CA PRO A 29 4.87 9.79 -16.42
C PRO A 29 3.46 9.16 -16.43
N PRO A 30 3.35 7.85 -16.19
CA PRO A 30 2.05 7.20 -16.13
C PRO A 30 1.17 7.93 -15.11
N PRO A 31 -0.15 8.06 -15.38
CA PRO A 31 -1.04 8.75 -14.47
C PRO A 31 -0.93 8.10 -13.08
N PRO A 32 -0.94 8.91 -12.01
CA PRO A 32 -0.87 8.39 -10.65
C PRO A 32 -1.98 7.37 -10.45
N VAL A 33 -1.59 6.17 -10.00
CA VAL A 33 -2.52 5.08 -9.73
C VAL A 33 -3.39 5.51 -8.55
N GLN A 34 -4.56 6.06 -8.85
CA GLN A 34 -5.54 6.41 -7.83
C GLN A 34 -6.10 5.13 -7.23
N PHE A 35 -5.68 4.85 -6.02
CA PHE A 35 -6.23 3.79 -5.20
C PHE A 35 -7.64 4.22 -4.82
N SER A 36 -8.61 3.51 -5.37
CA SER A 36 -10.00 3.92 -5.23
C SER A 36 -10.47 3.70 -3.80
N ARG A 37 -11.41 4.54 -3.35
CA ARG A 37 -12.11 4.37 -2.08
C ARG A 37 -12.71 2.97 -1.92
N LEU A 38 -13.09 2.33 -3.03
CA LEU A 38 -13.61 0.97 -3.06
C LEU A 38 -12.58 -0.06 -2.57
N VAL A 39 -11.35 0.00 -3.08
CA VAL A 39 -10.28 -0.93 -2.65
C VAL A 39 -9.92 -0.71 -1.18
N PHE A 40 -9.95 0.55 -0.70
CA PHE A 40 -9.73 0.82 0.72
C PHE A 40 -10.84 0.25 1.60
N ASN A 41 -12.11 0.42 1.19
CA ASN A 41 -13.25 -0.15 1.92
C ASN A 41 -13.20 -1.68 1.95
N GLU A 42 -12.79 -2.31 0.85
CA GLU A 42 -12.61 -3.77 0.78
C GLU A 42 -11.53 -4.25 1.74
N LEU A 43 -10.37 -3.59 1.79
CA LEU A 43 -9.31 -3.90 2.74
C LEU A 43 -9.77 -3.73 4.19
N ALA A 44 -10.55 -2.67 4.48
CA ALA A 44 -11.09 -2.43 5.80
C ALA A 44 -12.08 -3.53 6.25
N GLU A 45 -12.98 -3.97 5.35
CA GLU A 45 -13.89 -5.06 5.69
C GLU A 45 -13.14 -6.39 5.85
N ASN A 46 -12.14 -6.66 5.02
CA ASN A 46 -11.28 -7.84 5.16
C ASN A 46 -10.54 -7.86 6.52
N LEU A 47 -10.06 -6.71 6.99
CA LEU A 47 -9.48 -6.58 8.34
C LEU A 47 -10.52 -6.89 9.43
N ARG A 48 -11.74 -6.37 9.30
CA ARG A 48 -12.83 -6.56 10.27
C ARG A 48 -13.25 -8.03 10.35
N VAL A 49 -13.35 -8.71 9.21
CA VAL A 49 -13.64 -10.15 9.14
C VAL A 49 -12.55 -10.95 9.83
N LYS A 50 -11.27 -10.67 9.55
CA LYS A 50 -10.15 -11.37 10.19
C LYS A 50 -10.07 -11.11 11.69
N GLU A 51 -10.36 -9.89 12.13
CA GLU A 51 -10.46 -9.58 13.55
C GLU A 51 -11.57 -10.39 14.24
N MET A 52 -12.74 -10.51 13.62
CA MET A 52 -13.85 -11.30 14.13
C MET A 52 -13.48 -12.78 14.26
N GLU A 53 -12.86 -13.36 13.22
CA GLU A 53 -12.39 -14.75 13.21
C GLU A 53 -11.38 -15.01 14.35
N ILE A 54 -10.41 -14.10 14.54
CA ILE A 54 -9.43 -14.20 15.63
C ILE A 54 -10.14 -14.17 16.99
N ARG A 55 -11.07 -13.23 17.20
CA ARG A 55 -11.81 -13.09 18.47
C ARG A 55 -12.65 -14.33 18.78
N GLU A 56 -13.30 -14.93 17.78
CA GLU A 56 -14.09 -16.15 17.96
C GLU A 56 -13.21 -17.34 18.34
N LYS A 57 -12.07 -17.52 17.67
CA LYS A 57 -11.13 -18.59 18.01
C LYS A 57 -10.54 -18.42 19.40
N PHE A 58 -10.26 -17.18 19.84
CA PHE A 58 -9.84 -16.93 21.21
C PHE A 58 -10.88 -17.37 22.24
N LYS A 59 -12.18 -17.10 22.02
CA LYS A 59 -13.24 -17.58 22.91
C LYS A 59 -13.25 -19.10 23.03
N LEU A 60 -13.06 -19.82 21.92
CA LEU A 60 -12.97 -21.28 21.93
C LEU A 60 -11.73 -21.77 22.69
N ILE A 61 -10.58 -21.11 22.53
CA ILE A 61 -9.36 -21.42 23.27
C ILE A 61 -9.57 -21.19 24.78
N ASP A 62 -10.23 -20.10 25.17
CA ASP A 62 -10.52 -19.79 26.58
C ASP A 62 -11.46 -20.83 27.18
N GLN A 63 -12.52 -21.21 26.46
CA GLN A 63 -13.44 -22.29 26.86
C GLN A 63 -12.70 -23.61 27.06
N LEU A 64 -11.88 -24.03 26.09
CA LEU A 64 -11.09 -25.25 26.22
C LEU A 64 -10.12 -25.17 27.39
N SER A 65 -9.51 -24.01 27.63
CA SER A 65 -8.59 -23.80 28.76
C SER A 65 -9.30 -23.94 30.11
N GLN A 66 -10.51 -23.38 30.24
CA GLN A 66 -11.34 -23.54 31.44
C GLN A 66 -11.75 -25.01 31.65
N GLU A 67 -12.15 -25.72 30.59
CA GLU A 67 -12.50 -27.14 30.69
C GLU A 67 -11.31 -28.03 31.14
N PHE A 68 -10.07 -27.62 30.85
CA PHE A 68 -8.88 -28.31 31.35
C PHE A 68 -8.69 -28.16 32.86
N ASP A 69 -9.01 -26.97 33.38
CA ASP A 69 -8.89 -26.62 34.79
C ASP A 69 -10.02 -27.27 35.61
N GLU A 70 -11.21 -27.41 35.02
CA GLU A 70 -12.41 -27.99 35.66
C GLU A 70 -12.43 -29.55 35.67
N GLY A 71 -11.48 -30.21 35.01
CA GLY A 71 -11.07 -31.57 35.38
C GLY A 71 -11.85 -32.74 34.75
N ASN A 72 -12.43 -32.60 33.55
CA ASN A 72 -12.99 -33.76 32.84
C ASN A 72 -11.91 -34.51 32.03
N ALA A 73 -11.43 -35.65 32.55
CA ALA A 73 -10.23 -36.34 32.06
C ALA A 73 -10.46 -37.22 30.82
N GLU A 74 -11.70 -37.65 30.55
CA GLU A 74 -12.01 -38.64 29.51
C GLU A 74 -11.72 -38.17 28.08
N ASP A 75 -11.66 -36.86 27.84
CA ASP A 75 -11.40 -36.28 26.50
C ASP A 75 -10.25 -35.27 26.47
N ARG A 76 -9.33 -35.39 27.44
CA ARG A 76 -8.21 -34.46 27.60
C ARG A 76 -7.29 -34.37 26.37
N PRO A 77 -6.91 -35.48 25.70
CA PRO A 77 -6.03 -35.44 24.52
C PRO A 77 -6.71 -34.79 23.31
N GLY A 78 -8.00 -35.06 23.08
CA GLY A 78 -8.79 -34.50 21.98
C GLY A 78 -8.90 -32.98 22.10
N LYS A 79 -9.29 -32.51 23.29
CA LYS A 79 -9.34 -31.08 23.62
C LYS A 79 -7.98 -30.39 23.46
N TRP A 80 -6.89 -31.08 23.74
CA TRP A 80 -5.55 -30.50 23.64
C TRP A 80 -5.17 -30.31 22.18
N SER A 81 -5.43 -31.34 21.36
CA SER A 81 -5.26 -31.26 19.92
C SER A 81 -6.07 -30.12 19.32
N MET A 82 -7.34 -29.98 19.72
CA MET A 82 -8.22 -28.90 19.26
C MET A 82 -7.68 -27.52 19.66
N ARG A 83 -7.21 -27.36 20.91
CA ARG A 83 -6.61 -26.10 21.39
C ARG A 83 -5.36 -25.73 20.61
N VAL A 84 -4.47 -26.69 20.35
CA VAL A 84 -3.25 -26.47 19.56
C VAL A 84 -3.59 -26.03 18.14
N GLN A 85 -4.54 -26.72 17.49
CA GLN A 85 -4.99 -26.35 16.15
C GLN A 85 -5.57 -24.93 16.12
N LEU A 86 -6.43 -24.57 17.07
CA LEU A 86 -6.99 -23.22 17.15
C LEU A 86 -5.91 -22.14 17.33
N VAL A 87 -4.86 -22.42 18.13
CA VAL A 87 -3.72 -21.50 18.29
C VAL A 87 -2.97 -21.32 16.98
N GLU A 88 -2.73 -22.39 16.23
CA GLU A 88 -2.09 -22.31 14.90
C GLU A 88 -2.93 -21.50 13.91
N GLU A 89 -4.24 -21.74 13.89
CA GLU A 89 -5.17 -20.98 13.04
C GLU A 89 -5.25 -19.49 13.41
N VAL A 90 -5.21 -19.16 14.70
CA VAL A 90 -5.11 -17.77 15.18
C VAL A 90 -3.81 -17.13 14.70
N ALA A 91 -2.69 -17.83 14.83
CA ALA A 91 -1.40 -17.34 14.36
C ALA A 91 -1.40 -17.06 12.85
N GLU A 92 -2.01 -17.94 12.05
CA GLU A 92 -2.15 -17.73 10.61
C GLU A 92 -3.08 -16.56 10.28
N SER A 93 -4.18 -16.42 11.02
CA SER A 93 -5.10 -15.28 10.87
C SER A 93 -4.41 -13.95 11.17
N PHE A 94 -3.53 -13.90 12.18
CA PHE A 94 -2.71 -12.72 12.46
C PHE A 94 -1.72 -12.38 11.33
N LYS A 95 -1.09 -13.39 10.71
CA LYS A 95 -0.22 -13.15 9.54
C LYS A 95 -0.99 -12.51 8.40
N GLN A 96 -2.17 -13.06 8.08
CA GLN A 96 -3.04 -12.54 7.04
C GLN A 96 -3.51 -11.12 7.36
N TRP A 97 -3.94 -10.88 8.59
CA TRP A 97 -4.33 -9.53 9.05
C TRP A 97 -3.18 -8.53 8.89
N GLY A 98 -1.95 -8.91 9.25
CA GLY A 98 -0.75 -8.10 9.05
C GLY A 98 -0.46 -7.80 7.57
N GLN A 99 -0.63 -8.79 6.68
CA GLN A 99 -0.47 -8.60 5.24
C GLN A 99 -1.50 -7.62 4.65
N ILE A 100 -2.76 -7.72 5.08
CA ILE A 100 -3.84 -6.82 4.66
C ILE A 100 -3.54 -5.39 5.15
N ALA A 101 -3.15 -5.24 6.43
CA ALA A 101 -2.80 -3.95 7.00
C ALA A 101 -1.59 -3.30 6.30
N GLN A 102 -0.57 -4.10 5.95
CA GLN A 102 0.59 -3.60 5.22
C GLN A 102 0.21 -3.19 3.79
N THR A 103 -0.64 -3.96 3.12
CA THR A 103 -1.19 -3.59 1.80
C THR A 103 -1.93 -2.26 1.87
N ALA A 104 -2.81 -2.07 2.87
CA ALA A 104 -3.53 -0.82 3.08
C ALA A 104 -2.58 0.37 3.35
N LYS A 105 -1.50 0.15 4.12
CA LYS A 105 -0.49 1.19 4.38
C LYS A 105 0.30 1.57 3.13
N ASN A 106 0.72 0.59 2.33
CA ASN A 106 1.46 0.83 1.10
C ASN A 106 0.58 1.55 0.07
N ALA A 107 -0.67 1.10 -0.04
CA ALA A 107 -1.69 1.76 -0.82
C ALA A 107 -1.79 3.24 -0.47
N TYR A 108 -2.04 3.56 0.81
CA TYR A 108 -2.16 4.94 1.25
C TYR A 108 -0.94 5.79 0.88
N LYS A 109 0.29 5.31 1.14
CA LYS A 109 1.53 6.02 0.81
C LYS A 109 1.64 6.35 -0.68
N ASN A 110 1.31 5.40 -1.55
CA ASN A 110 1.43 5.58 -3.00
C ASN A 110 0.42 6.60 -3.57
N ASN A 111 -0.63 6.98 -2.83
CA ASN A 111 -1.58 8.03 -3.26
C ASN A 111 -1.26 9.43 -2.73
N GLN A 112 -0.31 9.54 -1.82
CA GLN A 112 0.10 10.82 -1.23
C GLN A 112 1.36 11.38 -1.92
N GLN A 113 1.90 10.67 -2.92
CA GLN A 113 3.05 11.07 -3.75
C GLN A 113 2.58 11.50 -5.14
#